data_AF-A0A6A0GWQ1-F1
#
_entry.id   AF-A0A6A0GWQ1-F1
#
_cell.length_a   1.000
_cell.length_b   1.000
_cell.length_c   1.000
_cell.angle_alpha   90.00
_cell.angle_beta   90.00
_cell.angle_gamma   90.00
#
_symmetry.space_group_name_H-M   'P 1'
#
loop_
_entity.id
_entity.type
_entity.pdbx_description
1 polymer ?
#
loop_
_entity_poly.entity_id
_entity_poly.type
_entity_poly.pdbx_seq_one_letter_code
_entity_poly.pdbx_strand_id
1 'polypeptide(L)'
;MMAFAWFSDLLVEHSEIFWSLFAVDMDQVLSEQPPDTWDAFPLFQILNDYLRQDDNLKNGRFHQHLRETFAPMVVRYVDLMESSIGQSIHKGFERERWENQGNGCATSEDLFWKLDALQSFIHDLHWPDIDFAKHLEQRLKLMACDMIESCITRTDNAFQQWLKKSTGFVSTDYVLPAEMCAMVNVILDAKNQSFKLCAVDGVDVHQYHTKIDDLIERTSTGMTQGMVGKLLSVLESVLSKLGRYDEGSFIGSILSFTNVSGSGRELGKAYINFMRNSMDQIRQKVNDELWILNLLEQWYSGQVQMLCSWLSERLDHNLHPYQCTCLAHIVKVSISFTPHNVRPSLLENNILRHLSILVELSSNIALEYLYALIYSDYCAYGLAPEQTGVQAYQVPFYFQKMYSDFELNGIEEEKLNTKSFQTISQRMTTEEAACVLIDGHRGDDE
;
A
#
# COMPACT_ATOMS: atom_id res chain seq x y z
N MET A 1 27.92 -59.22 -21.64
CA MET A 1 26.69 -58.44 -21.83
C MET A 1 26.03 -58.77 -23.17
N MET A 2 25.61 -60.03 -23.41
CA MET A 2 24.86 -60.41 -24.63
C MET A 2 23.79 -61.49 -24.37
N ALA A 3 23.31 -61.64 -23.12
CA ALA A 3 22.33 -62.69 -22.79
C ALA A 3 20.85 -62.27 -22.96
N PHE A 4 20.55 -60.98 -23.09
CA PHE A 4 19.16 -60.47 -23.06
C PHE A 4 18.71 -59.70 -24.31
N ALA A 5 19.59 -59.43 -25.26
CA ALA A 5 19.22 -58.66 -26.47
C ALA A 5 18.21 -59.39 -27.39
N TRP A 6 18.01 -60.71 -27.21
CA TRP A 6 17.07 -61.54 -27.97
C TRP A 6 15.77 -61.87 -27.22
N PHE A 7 15.61 -61.41 -25.97
CA PHE A 7 14.40 -61.66 -25.15
C PHE A 7 13.53 -60.41 -24.95
N SER A 8 13.79 -59.32 -25.67
CA SER A 8 13.03 -58.08 -25.58
C SER A 8 11.53 -58.33 -25.74
N ASP A 9 11.13 -59.04 -26.79
CA ASP A 9 9.72 -59.28 -27.11
C ASP A 9 9.02 -60.17 -26.06
N LEU A 10 9.73 -61.16 -25.50
CA LEU A 10 9.17 -62.05 -24.48
C LEU A 10 9.03 -61.35 -23.12
N LEU A 11 9.94 -60.42 -22.79
CA LEU A 11 9.85 -59.58 -21.60
C LEU A 11 8.71 -58.57 -21.72
N VAL A 12 8.48 -58.04 -22.92
CA VAL A 12 7.33 -57.18 -23.23
C VAL A 12 6.02 -57.96 -23.03
N GLU A 13 5.88 -59.17 -23.60
CA GLU A 13 4.68 -60.00 -23.45
C GLU A 13 4.40 -60.36 -21.98
N HIS A 14 5.43 -60.77 -21.22
CA HIS A 14 5.30 -61.03 -19.79
C HIS A 14 4.87 -59.77 -19.00
N SER A 15 5.40 -58.61 -19.37
CA SER A 15 5.02 -57.33 -18.74
C SER A 15 3.56 -56.97 -19.04
N GLU A 16 3.07 -57.19 -20.27
CA GLU A 16 1.68 -56.96 -20.63
C GLU A 16 0.72 -57.86 -19.83
N ILE A 17 1.06 -59.15 -19.67
CA ILE A 17 0.25 -60.08 -18.87
C ILE A 17 0.17 -59.61 -17.41
N PHE A 18 1.31 -59.27 -16.81
CA PHE A 18 1.35 -58.78 -15.44
C PHE A 18 0.46 -57.55 -15.24
N TRP A 19 0.60 -56.54 -16.11
CA TRP A 19 -0.20 -55.32 -16.02
C TRP A 19 -1.68 -55.55 -16.29
N SER A 20 -2.03 -56.52 -17.15
CA SER A 20 -3.43 -56.87 -17.38
C SER A 20 -4.10 -57.49 -16.16
N LEU A 21 -3.38 -58.35 -15.41
CA LEU A 21 -3.87 -58.91 -14.15
C LEU A 21 -3.96 -57.84 -13.06
N PHE A 22 -2.92 -56.99 -12.95
CA PHE A 22 -2.91 -55.89 -12.00
C PHE A 22 -4.07 -54.91 -12.24
N ALA A 23 -4.44 -54.64 -13.49
CA ALA A 23 -5.57 -53.79 -13.84
C ALA A 23 -6.90 -54.31 -13.27
N VAL A 24 -7.15 -55.62 -13.37
CA VAL A 24 -8.37 -56.25 -12.85
C VAL A 24 -8.46 -56.09 -11.33
N ASP A 25 -7.36 -56.36 -10.63
CA ASP A 25 -7.31 -56.22 -9.17
C ASP A 25 -7.45 -54.74 -8.74
N MET A 26 -6.79 -53.82 -9.45
CA MET A 26 -6.89 -52.38 -9.22
C MET A 26 -8.33 -51.88 -9.40
N ASP A 27 -8.99 -52.25 -10.49
CA ASP A 27 -10.36 -51.83 -10.77
C ASP A 27 -11.35 -52.33 -9.71
N GLN A 28 -11.17 -53.57 -9.24
CA GLN A 28 -11.98 -54.11 -8.15
C GLN A 28 -11.81 -53.27 -6.88
N VAL A 29 -10.57 -52.98 -6.47
CA VAL A 29 -10.29 -52.19 -5.27
C VAL A 29 -10.83 -50.76 -5.40
N LEU A 30 -10.66 -50.12 -6.56
CA LEU A 30 -11.17 -48.78 -6.81
C LEU A 30 -12.71 -48.74 -6.79
N SER A 31 -13.39 -49.79 -7.27
CA SER A 31 -14.85 -49.88 -7.26
C SER A 31 -15.46 -50.02 -5.87
N GLU A 32 -14.68 -50.50 -4.90
CA GLU A 32 -15.09 -50.66 -3.50
C GLU A 32 -14.88 -49.37 -2.68
N GLN A 33 -14.18 -48.37 -3.23
CA GLN A 33 -13.98 -47.11 -2.52
C GLN A 33 -15.27 -46.29 -2.41
N PRO A 34 -15.50 -45.61 -1.27
CA PRO A 34 -16.62 -44.67 -1.15
C PRO A 34 -16.55 -43.56 -2.22
N PRO A 35 -17.70 -42.95 -2.59
CA PRO A 35 -17.67 -41.80 -3.49
C PRO A 35 -16.93 -40.62 -2.85
N ASP A 36 -16.32 -39.78 -3.70
CA ASP A 36 -15.61 -38.56 -3.32
C ASP A 36 -14.43 -38.78 -2.35
N THR A 37 -13.74 -39.94 -2.47
CA THR A 37 -12.46 -40.23 -1.80
C THR A 37 -11.27 -40.11 -2.76
N TRP A 38 -10.16 -39.56 -2.25
CA TRP A 38 -8.99 -39.19 -3.07
C TRP A 38 -7.73 -39.96 -2.71
N ASP A 39 -7.82 -40.94 -1.80
CA ASP A 39 -6.69 -41.72 -1.26
C ASP A 39 -5.99 -42.57 -2.34
N ALA A 40 -6.64 -42.77 -3.49
CA ALA A 40 -6.09 -43.49 -4.63
C ALA A 40 -5.17 -42.62 -5.52
N PHE A 41 -5.16 -41.30 -5.41
CA PHE A 41 -4.30 -40.46 -6.27
C PHE A 41 -2.80 -40.72 -6.13
N PRO A 42 -2.24 -40.98 -4.93
CA PRO A 42 -0.84 -41.37 -4.81
C PRO A 42 -0.51 -42.65 -5.59
N LEU A 43 -1.44 -43.60 -5.68
CA LEU A 43 -1.27 -44.81 -6.51
C LEU A 43 -1.14 -44.43 -7.99
N PHE A 44 -2.02 -43.55 -8.49
CA PHE A 44 -1.91 -43.04 -9.86
C PHE A 44 -0.56 -42.37 -10.11
N GLN A 45 -0.11 -41.47 -9.23
CA GLN A 45 1.16 -40.76 -9.39
C GLN A 45 2.35 -41.73 -9.49
N ILE A 46 2.44 -42.69 -8.56
CA ILE A 46 3.52 -43.69 -8.55
C ILE A 46 3.51 -44.53 -9.83
N LEU A 47 2.33 -45.03 -10.24
CA LEU A 47 2.21 -45.84 -11.45
C LEU A 47 2.52 -45.02 -12.70
N ASN A 48 2.00 -43.80 -12.80
CA ASN A 48 2.22 -42.91 -13.92
C ASN A 48 3.70 -42.56 -14.10
N ASP A 49 4.37 -42.16 -13.01
CA ASP A 49 5.79 -41.81 -13.06
C ASP A 49 6.68 -43.00 -13.41
N TYR A 50 6.32 -44.20 -12.96
CA TYR A 50 6.97 -45.44 -13.39
C TYR A 50 6.76 -45.71 -14.90
N LEU A 51 5.50 -45.69 -15.36
CA LEU A 51 5.14 -46.03 -16.75
C LEU A 51 5.67 -44.99 -17.76
N ARG A 52 5.84 -43.73 -17.36
CA ARG A 52 6.37 -42.66 -18.22
C ARG A 52 7.88 -42.78 -18.47
N GLN A 53 8.61 -43.48 -17.60
CA GLN A 53 10.06 -43.69 -17.71
C GLN A 53 10.44 -44.91 -18.57
N ASP A 54 9.50 -45.82 -18.83
CA ASP A 54 9.71 -47.04 -19.61
C ASP A 54 9.17 -46.90 -21.03
N ASP A 55 10.04 -46.99 -22.04
CA ASP A 55 9.67 -46.81 -23.45
C ASP A 55 8.70 -47.87 -24.00
N ASN A 56 8.63 -49.06 -23.38
CA ASN A 56 7.72 -50.13 -23.80
C ASN A 56 6.33 -50.00 -23.16
N LEU A 57 6.24 -49.39 -21.98
CA LEU A 57 5.00 -49.24 -21.22
C LEU A 57 4.37 -47.86 -21.38
N LYS A 58 5.16 -46.85 -21.74
CA LYS A 58 4.68 -45.50 -22.01
C LYS A 58 3.66 -45.51 -23.14
N ASN A 59 2.47 -44.95 -22.87
CA ASN A 59 1.31 -44.98 -23.78
C ASN A 59 0.83 -46.39 -24.18
N GLY A 60 1.31 -47.45 -23.52
CA GLY A 60 0.84 -48.82 -23.70
C GLY A 60 -0.55 -49.06 -23.11
N ARG A 61 -1.12 -50.26 -23.31
CA ARG A 61 -2.53 -50.57 -22.97
C ARG A 61 -2.89 -50.27 -21.51
N PHE A 62 -2.08 -50.72 -20.56
CA PHE A 62 -2.32 -50.47 -19.14
C PHE A 62 -2.22 -48.99 -18.78
N HIS A 63 -1.27 -48.27 -19.38
CA HIS A 63 -1.13 -46.83 -19.16
C HIS A 63 -2.36 -46.06 -19.71
N GLN A 64 -2.95 -46.52 -20.82
CA GLN A 64 -4.22 -45.97 -21.30
C GLN A 64 -5.37 -46.25 -20.32
N HIS A 65 -5.51 -47.50 -19.87
CA HIS A 65 -6.50 -47.92 -18.87
C HIS A 65 -6.39 -47.11 -17.58
N LEU A 66 -5.17 -46.94 -17.05
CA LEU A 66 -4.89 -46.15 -15.85
C LEU A 66 -5.38 -44.70 -16.01
N ARG A 67 -5.13 -44.07 -17.16
CA ARG A 67 -5.61 -42.70 -17.44
C ARG A 67 -7.13 -42.64 -17.51
N GLU A 68 -7.77 -43.61 -18.19
CA GLU A 68 -9.22 -43.65 -18.35
C GLU A 68 -9.94 -43.87 -17.01
N THR A 69 -9.40 -44.74 -16.14
CA THR A 69 -9.94 -45.00 -14.81
C THR A 69 -9.85 -43.77 -13.89
N PHE A 70 -8.71 -43.07 -13.89
CA PHE A 70 -8.49 -41.93 -12.97
C PHE A 70 -8.99 -40.58 -13.50
N ALA A 71 -9.16 -40.41 -14.82
CA ALA A 71 -9.65 -39.16 -15.41
C ALA A 71 -10.95 -38.64 -14.78
N PRO A 72 -12.04 -39.44 -14.65
CA PRO A 72 -13.27 -38.95 -14.04
C PRO A 72 -13.10 -38.60 -12.56
N MET A 73 -12.21 -39.28 -11.83
CA MET A 73 -11.91 -38.96 -10.42
C MET A 73 -11.20 -37.61 -10.29
N VAL A 74 -10.21 -37.35 -11.15
CA VAL A 74 -9.50 -36.06 -11.17
C VAL A 74 -10.46 -34.91 -11.53
N VAL A 75 -11.30 -35.08 -12.55
CA VAL A 75 -12.31 -34.07 -12.92
C VAL A 75 -13.25 -33.80 -11.75
N ARG A 76 -13.76 -34.85 -11.10
CA ARG A 76 -14.65 -34.72 -9.95
C ARG A 76 -13.98 -34.00 -8.77
N TYR A 77 -12.72 -34.30 -8.49
CA TYR A 77 -11.96 -33.62 -7.44
C TYR A 77 -11.84 -32.12 -7.73
N VAL A 78 -11.47 -31.74 -8.96
CA VAL A 78 -11.38 -30.33 -9.39
C VAL A 78 -12.74 -29.63 -9.27
N ASP A 79 -13.83 -30.26 -9.71
CA ASP A 79 -15.20 -29.72 -9.58
C ASP A 79 -15.60 -29.43 -8.12
N LEU A 80 -15.24 -30.34 -7.21
CA LEU A 80 -15.54 -30.22 -5.79
C LEU A 80 -14.66 -29.17 -5.11
N MET A 81 -13.39 -29.07 -5.50
CA MET A 81 -12.50 -28.00 -5.05
C MET A 81 -13.00 -26.64 -5.51
N GLU A 82 -13.44 -26.51 -6.77
CA GLU A 82 -14.06 -25.30 -7.30
C GLU A 82 -15.25 -24.85 -6.44
N SER A 83 -16.16 -25.79 -6.17
CA SER A 83 -17.34 -25.55 -5.33
C SER A 83 -16.98 -25.19 -3.89
N SER A 84 -15.99 -25.90 -3.32
CA SER A 84 -15.52 -25.72 -1.94
C SER A 84 -14.90 -24.34 -1.73
N ILE A 85 -13.99 -23.94 -2.64
CA ILE A 85 -13.34 -22.64 -2.59
C ILE A 85 -14.36 -21.52 -2.82
N GLY A 86 -15.23 -21.65 -3.83
CA GLY A 86 -16.28 -20.65 -4.11
C GLY A 86 -17.22 -20.42 -2.91
N GLN A 87 -17.63 -21.49 -2.22
CA GLN A 87 -18.42 -21.37 -1.00
C GLN A 87 -17.65 -20.77 0.17
N SER A 88 -16.36 -21.11 0.31
CA SER A 88 -15.48 -20.57 1.35
C SER A 88 -15.36 -19.06 1.23
N ILE A 89 -15.12 -18.55 0.02
CA ILE A 89 -15.05 -17.10 -0.25
C ILE A 89 -16.36 -16.42 0.17
N HIS A 90 -17.50 -16.95 -0.27
CA HIS A 90 -18.78 -16.30 -0.04
C HIS A 90 -19.13 -16.23 1.46
N LYS A 91 -19.06 -17.36 2.17
CA LYS A 91 -19.39 -17.44 3.60
C LYS A 91 -18.31 -16.84 4.49
N GLY A 92 -17.05 -16.94 4.08
CA GLY A 92 -15.89 -16.41 4.79
C GLY A 92 -15.94 -14.90 4.86
N PHE A 93 -16.03 -14.22 3.72
CA PHE A 93 -16.06 -12.75 3.68
C PHE A 93 -17.29 -12.13 4.36
N GLU A 94 -18.43 -12.82 4.39
CA GLU A 94 -19.61 -12.36 5.16
C GLU A 94 -19.36 -12.31 6.67
N ARG A 95 -18.47 -13.17 7.19
CA ARG A 95 -18.15 -13.30 8.61
C ARG A 95 -16.76 -12.81 8.97
N GLU A 96 -16.05 -12.24 8.00
CA GLU A 96 -14.67 -11.82 8.13
C GLU A 96 -14.56 -10.65 9.12
N ARG A 97 -13.58 -10.77 10.02
CA ARG A 97 -13.27 -9.76 11.04
C ARG A 97 -12.23 -8.77 10.56
N TRP A 98 -11.52 -9.10 9.47
CA TRP A 98 -10.46 -8.27 8.89
C TRP A 98 -9.30 -8.08 9.84
N GLU A 99 -8.89 -9.18 10.47
CA GLU A 99 -7.66 -9.25 11.25
C GLU A 99 -6.53 -9.73 10.34
N ASN A 100 -5.34 -9.13 10.48
CA ASN A 100 -4.16 -9.57 9.73
C ASN A 100 -3.80 -11.00 10.11
N GLN A 101 -3.78 -11.88 9.11
CA GLN A 101 -3.30 -13.25 9.22
C GLN A 101 -2.50 -13.57 7.96
N GLY A 102 -1.24 -13.99 8.13
CA GLY A 102 -0.34 -14.19 6.99
C GLY A 102 -0.11 -12.89 6.22
N ASN A 103 -0.35 -12.94 4.91
CA ASN A 103 -0.20 -11.81 3.99
C ASN A 103 -1.51 -11.02 3.78
N GLY A 104 -2.64 -11.50 4.30
CA GLY A 104 -3.95 -10.85 4.18
C GLY A 104 -4.82 -11.07 5.42
N CYS A 105 -5.97 -11.71 5.24
CA CYS A 105 -6.89 -12.11 6.30
C CYS A 105 -7.14 -13.62 6.27
N ALA A 106 -7.82 -14.14 7.31
CA ALA A 106 -8.11 -15.56 7.43
C ALA A 106 -8.76 -16.17 6.16
N THR A 107 -9.76 -15.47 5.59
CA THR A 107 -10.46 -15.95 4.40
C THR A 107 -9.59 -15.91 3.13
N SER A 108 -8.79 -14.86 2.93
CA SER A 108 -7.92 -14.77 1.75
C SER A 108 -6.78 -15.77 1.79
N GLU A 109 -6.20 -16.01 2.97
CA GLU A 109 -5.15 -17.01 3.16
C GLU A 109 -5.65 -18.43 2.86
N ASP A 110 -6.83 -18.81 3.36
CA ASP A 110 -7.45 -20.10 3.06
C ASP A 110 -7.74 -20.27 1.56
N LEU A 111 -8.20 -19.19 0.90
CA LEU A 111 -8.40 -19.17 -0.54
C LEU A 111 -7.10 -19.45 -1.31
N PHE A 112 -6.06 -18.65 -1.06
CA PHE A 112 -4.80 -18.77 -1.80
C PHE A 112 -4.10 -20.09 -1.53
N TRP A 113 -4.14 -20.56 -0.28
CA TRP A 113 -3.60 -21.86 0.09
C TRP A 113 -4.30 -23.01 -0.64
N LYS A 114 -5.64 -22.99 -0.78
CA LYS A 114 -6.38 -24.02 -1.53
C LYS A 114 -6.07 -23.99 -3.03
N LEU A 115 -5.90 -22.80 -3.61
CA LEU A 115 -5.52 -22.65 -5.02
C LEU A 115 -4.11 -23.18 -5.28
N ASP A 116 -3.15 -22.85 -4.42
CA ASP A 116 -1.77 -23.34 -4.49
C ASP A 116 -1.68 -24.86 -4.32
N ALA A 117 -2.42 -25.41 -3.35
CA ALA A 117 -2.50 -26.86 -3.14
C ALA A 117 -3.10 -27.58 -4.36
N LEU A 118 -4.12 -27.00 -5.01
CA LEU A 118 -4.72 -27.57 -6.20
C LEU A 118 -3.81 -27.44 -7.43
N GLN A 119 -3.07 -26.33 -7.56
CA GLN A 119 -2.05 -26.17 -8.59
C GLN A 119 -0.96 -27.23 -8.46
N SER A 120 -0.44 -27.41 -7.25
CA SER A 120 0.56 -28.45 -6.95
C SER A 120 0.02 -29.83 -7.27
N PHE A 121 -1.21 -30.14 -6.86
CA PHE A 121 -1.86 -31.41 -7.20
C PHE A 121 -1.91 -31.66 -8.71
N ILE A 122 -2.40 -30.70 -9.51
CA ILE A 122 -2.52 -30.85 -10.97
C ILE A 122 -1.13 -31.02 -11.62
N HIS A 123 -0.13 -30.26 -11.15
CA HIS A 123 1.24 -30.36 -11.62
C HIS A 123 1.83 -31.75 -11.35
N ASP A 124 1.68 -32.25 -10.12
CA ASP A 124 2.24 -33.51 -9.65
C ASP A 124 1.54 -34.75 -10.24
N LEU A 125 0.39 -34.59 -10.90
CA LEU A 125 -0.22 -35.69 -11.66
C LEU A 125 0.64 -36.11 -12.84
N HIS A 126 1.44 -35.19 -13.39
CA HIS A 126 2.21 -35.38 -14.62
C HIS A 126 1.40 -36.05 -15.74
N TRP A 127 0.19 -35.55 -15.98
CA TRP A 127 -0.78 -36.25 -16.80
C TRP A 127 -0.23 -36.56 -18.21
N PRO A 128 -0.26 -37.82 -18.67
CA PRO A 128 0.42 -38.21 -19.93
C PRO A 128 -0.22 -37.64 -21.19
N ASP A 129 -1.54 -37.45 -21.15
CA ASP A 129 -2.29 -36.87 -22.26
C ASP A 129 -2.14 -35.34 -22.24
N ILE A 130 -1.42 -34.80 -23.21
CA ILE A 130 -1.07 -33.37 -23.24
C ILE A 130 -2.32 -32.49 -23.36
N ASP A 131 -3.34 -32.93 -24.10
CA ASP A 131 -4.55 -32.14 -24.31
C ASP A 131 -5.41 -32.09 -23.03
N PHE A 132 -5.56 -33.21 -22.34
CA PHE A 132 -6.22 -33.23 -21.03
C PHE A 132 -5.43 -32.48 -19.96
N ALA A 133 -4.10 -32.60 -19.93
CA ALA A 133 -3.24 -31.85 -19.01
C ALA A 133 -3.43 -30.33 -19.19
N LYS A 134 -3.38 -29.86 -20.45
CA LYS A 134 -3.66 -28.46 -20.79
C LYS A 134 -5.07 -28.04 -20.40
N HIS A 135 -6.06 -28.90 -20.60
CA HIS A 135 -7.43 -28.62 -20.21
C HIS A 135 -7.58 -28.45 -18.68
N LEU A 136 -6.94 -29.30 -17.87
CA LEU A 136 -6.92 -29.16 -16.41
C LEU A 136 -6.23 -27.86 -15.98
N GLU A 137 -5.07 -27.55 -16.55
CA GLU A 137 -4.35 -26.30 -16.26
C GLU A 137 -5.18 -25.07 -16.64
N GLN A 138 -5.80 -25.08 -17.83
CA GLN A 138 -6.65 -23.98 -18.28
C GLN A 138 -7.84 -23.79 -17.34
N ARG A 139 -8.46 -24.88 -16.91
CA ARG A 139 -9.57 -24.83 -15.97
C ARG A 139 -9.16 -24.27 -14.61
N LEU A 140 -8.02 -24.71 -14.07
CA LEU A 140 -7.45 -24.15 -12.84
C LEU A 140 -7.23 -22.64 -12.97
N LYS A 141 -6.65 -22.18 -14.08
CA LYS A 141 -6.39 -20.76 -14.32
C LYS A 141 -7.67 -19.93 -14.35
N LEU A 142 -8.68 -20.38 -15.09
CA LEU A 142 -9.98 -19.68 -15.16
C LEU A 142 -10.63 -19.58 -13.78
N MET A 143 -10.66 -20.70 -13.05
CA MET A 143 -11.18 -20.76 -11.69
C MET A 143 -10.40 -19.86 -10.73
N ALA A 144 -9.06 -19.87 -10.78
CA ALA A 144 -8.22 -19.00 -9.96
C ALA A 144 -8.51 -17.52 -10.24
N CYS A 145 -8.60 -17.13 -11.52
CA CYS A 145 -8.98 -15.77 -11.92
C CYS A 145 -10.34 -15.35 -11.36
N ASP A 146 -11.37 -16.17 -11.53
CA ASP A 146 -12.72 -15.88 -11.03
C ASP A 146 -12.76 -15.74 -9.51
N MET A 147 -12.01 -16.59 -8.80
CA MET A 147 -11.92 -16.56 -7.35
C MET A 147 -11.15 -15.36 -6.83
N ILE A 148 -10.05 -14.98 -7.49
CA ILE A 148 -9.27 -13.77 -7.19
C ILE A 148 -10.11 -12.52 -7.43
N GLU A 149 -10.80 -12.43 -8.57
CA GLU A 149 -11.74 -11.34 -8.89
C GLU A 149 -12.83 -11.22 -7.81
N SER A 150 -13.39 -12.36 -7.39
CA SER A 150 -14.36 -12.44 -6.29
C SER A 150 -13.81 -11.95 -4.96
N CYS A 151 -12.56 -12.29 -4.65
CA CYS A 151 -11.86 -11.88 -3.43
C CYS A 151 -11.63 -10.35 -3.41
N ILE A 152 -11.08 -9.82 -4.51
CA ILE A 152 -10.82 -8.39 -4.67
C ILE A 152 -12.12 -7.59 -4.58
N THR A 153 -13.16 -8.01 -5.29
CA THR A 153 -14.44 -7.29 -5.33
C THR A 153 -15.12 -7.25 -3.95
N ARG A 154 -15.10 -8.34 -3.18
CA ARG A 154 -15.67 -8.36 -1.82
C ARG A 154 -14.85 -7.52 -0.85
N THR A 155 -13.53 -7.57 -0.98
CA THR A 155 -12.61 -6.76 -0.17
C THR A 155 -12.81 -5.27 -0.42
N ASP A 156 -12.88 -4.84 -1.69
CA ASP A 156 -13.17 -3.45 -2.03
C ASP A 156 -14.54 -3.03 -1.51
N ASN A 157 -15.59 -3.84 -1.69
CA ASN A 157 -16.91 -3.52 -1.17
C ASN A 157 -16.92 -3.32 0.36
N ALA A 158 -16.21 -4.18 1.11
CA ALA A 158 -16.07 -4.04 2.56
C ALA A 158 -15.31 -2.76 2.94
N PHE A 159 -14.23 -2.47 2.23
CA PHE A 159 -13.43 -1.27 2.40
C PHE A 159 -14.22 0.03 2.12
N GLN A 160 -14.96 0.07 1.01
CA GLN A 160 -15.82 1.21 0.68
C GLN A 160 -16.92 1.42 1.72
N GLN A 161 -17.46 0.35 2.33
CA GLN A 161 -18.41 0.46 3.42
C GLN A 161 -17.78 1.10 4.67
N TRP A 162 -16.53 0.75 5.00
CA TRP A 162 -15.79 1.38 6.09
C TRP A 162 -15.56 2.88 5.85
N LEU A 163 -15.13 3.24 4.63
CA LEU A 163 -14.98 4.65 4.25
C LEU A 163 -16.27 5.45 4.42
N LYS A 164 -17.42 4.87 4.03
CA LYS A 164 -18.74 5.50 4.15
C LYS A 164 -19.23 5.58 5.59
N LYS A 165 -19.02 4.54 6.41
CA LYS A 165 -19.42 4.53 7.83
C LYS A 165 -18.69 5.60 8.65
N SER A 166 -17.46 5.91 8.30
CA SER A 166 -16.62 6.89 9.01
C SER A 166 -16.84 8.35 8.55
N THR A 167 -18.05 8.72 8.11
CA THR A 167 -18.41 10.06 7.56
C THR A 167 -18.87 11.07 8.62
N GLY A 168 -18.82 10.73 9.92
CA GLY A 168 -18.99 11.69 11.01
C GLY A 168 -17.89 12.75 11.04
N PHE A 169 -18.06 13.78 11.88
CA PHE A 169 -17.06 14.84 12.08
C PHE A 169 -15.70 14.21 12.47
N VAL A 170 -14.77 14.18 11.51
CA VAL A 170 -13.44 13.62 11.75
C VAL A 170 -12.64 14.66 12.54
N SER A 171 -12.15 14.29 13.72
CA SER A 171 -11.31 15.13 14.58
C SER A 171 -9.88 14.57 14.63
N THR A 172 -9.01 15.26 15.37
CA THR A 172 -7.67 14.78 15.72
C THR A 172 -7.67 13.52 16.59
N ASP A 173 -8.83 13.05 17.05
CA ASP A 173 -8.97 11.80 17.80
C ASP A 173 -9.27 10.60 16.88
N TYR A 174 -9.32 10.82 15.56
CA TYR A 174 -9.50 9.77 14.59
C TYR A 174 -8.34 8.76 14.67
N VAL A 175 -8.70 7.48 14.72
CA VAL A 175 -7.76 6.37 14.71
C VAL A 175 -8.03 5.56 13.46
N LEU A 176 -7.01 5.36 12.63
CA LEU A 176 -7.11 4.53 11.44
C LEU A 176 -7.43 3.08 11.86
N PRO A 177 -8.55 2.49 11.39
CA PRO A 177 -8.91 1.11 11.72
C PRO A 177 -7.87 0.11 11.20
N ALA A 178 -7.53 -0.90 12.02
CA ALA A 178 -6.60 -1.97 11.61
C ALA A 178 -7.18 -2.83 10.48
N GLU A 179 -8.51 -2.93 10.45
CA GLU A 179 -9.30 -3.67 9.47
C GLU A 179 -9.09 -3.13 8.05
N MET A 180 -8.92 -1.81 7.91
CA MET A 180 -8.60 -1.19 6.62
C MET A 180 -7.22 -1.62 6.13
N CYS A 181 -6.24 -1.73 7.02
CA CYS A 181 -4.90 -2.22 6.67
C CYS A 181 -4.94 -3.70 6.24
N ALA A 182 -5.75 -4.52 6.91
CA ALA A 182 -5.95 -5.92 6.52
C ALA A 182 -6.57 -6.04 5.12
N MET A 183 -7.58 -5.22 4.80
CA MET A 183 -8.18 -5.18 3.45
C MET A 183 -7.15 -4.79 2.39
N VAL A 184 -6.30 -3.79 2.67
CA VAL A 184 -5.20 -3.40 1.77
C VAL A 184 -4.24 -4.56 1.54
N ASN A 185 -3.84 -5.24 2.62
CA ASN A 185 -2.97 -6.42 2.54
C ASN A 185 -3.55 -7.54 1.66
N VAL A 186 -4.86 -7.79 1.73
CA VAL A 186 -5.52 -8.77 0.84
C VAL A 186 -5.33 -8.40 -0.64
N ILE A 187 -5.44 -7.12 -1.01
CA ILE A 187 -5.23 -6.68 -2.40
C ILE A 187 -3.76 -6.79 -2.81
N LEU A 188 -2.84 -6.47 -1.91
CA LEU A 188 -1.40 -6.60 -2.15
C LEU A 188 -0.97 -8.06 -2.31
N ASP A 189 -1.50 -8.96 -1.48
CA ASP A 189 -1.25 -10.39 -1.64
C ASP A 189 -1.89 -10.93 -2.91
N ALA A 190 -3.12 -10.51 -3.26
CA ALA A 190 -3.74 -10.89 -4.53
C ALA A 190 -2.86 -10.56 -5.75
N LYS A 191 -2.12 -9.45 -5.71
CA LYS A 191 -1.11 -9.10 -6.72
C LYS A 191 0.04 -10.11 -6.76
N ASN A 192 0.58 -10.49 -5.61
CA ASN A 192 1.67 -11.46 -5.54
C ASN A 192 1.22 -12.85 -6.00
N GLN A 193 0.00 -13.25 -5.65
CA GLN A 193 -0.56 -14.54 -6.00
C GLN A 193 -0.98 -14.62 -7.48
N SER A 194 -1.50 -13.53 -8.07
CA SER A 194 -1.84 -13.50 -9.50
C SER A 194 -0.62 -13.76 -10.39
N PHE A 195 0.55 -13.22 -10.03
CA PHE A 195 1.80 -13.51 -10.73
C PHE A 195 2.20 -14.99 -10.64
N LYS A 196 2.05 -15.63 -9.46
CA LYS A 196 2.45 -17.04 -9.26
C LYS A 196 1.51 -18.03 -9.93
N LEU A 197 0.20 -17.87 -9.72
CA LEU A 197 -0.81 -18.84 -10.17
C LEU A 197 -0.99 -18.83 -11.69
N CYS A 198 -0.65 -17.71 -12.33
CA CYS A 198 -0.94 -17.52 -13.75
C CYS A 198 0.33 -17.46 -14.64
N ALA A 199 1.55 -17.42 -14.08
CA ALA A 199 2.80 -17.46 -14.86
C ALA A 199 3.08 -18.85 -15.49
N VAL A 200 2.45 -19.16 -16.63
CA VAL A 200 2.85 -20.28 -17.50
C VAL A 200 2.63 -19.90 -18.97
N ASP A 201 3.64 -20.17 -19.80
CA ASP A 201 3.73 -19.83 -21.23
C ASP A 201 2.48 -20.20 -22.06
N GLY A 202 1.84 -19.19 -22.65
CA GLY A 202 0.73 -19.35 -23.59
C GLY A 202 0.18 -18.02 -24.11
N VAL A 203 -0.10 -17.95 -25.42
CA VAL A 203 -0.48 -16.71 -26.15
C VAL A 203 -1.85 -16.15 -25.72
N ASP A 204 -2.75 -16.99 -25.19
CA ASP A 204 -4.12 -16.61 -24.79
C ASP A 204 -4.24 -16.20 -23.30
N VAL A 205 -3.15 -16.39 -22.55
CA VAL A 205 -3.09 -16.17 -21.10
C VAL A 205 -2.97 -14.66 -20.79
N HIS A 206 -2.34 -13.88 -21.67
CA HIS A 206 -2.10 -12.45 -21.47
C HIS A 206 -3.36 -11.60 -21.24
N GLN A 207 -4.50 -11.89 -21.88
CA GLN A 207 -5.71 -11.07 -21.70
C GLN A 207 -6.32 -11.17 -20.30
N TYR A 208 -6.31 -12.36 -19.70
CA TYR A 208 -6.87 -12.57 -18.36
C TYR A 208 -5.97 -11.99 -17.26
N HIS A 209 -4.65 -12.12 -17.44
CA HIS A 209 -3.69 -11.42 -16.59
C HIS A 209 -3.93 -9.91 -16.62
N THR A 210 -4.02 -9.32 -17.81
CA THR A 210 -4.30 -7.89 -17.93
C THR A 210 -5.58 -7.50 -17.20
N LYS A 211 -6.66 -8.29 -17.30
CA LYS A 211 -7.92 -7.98 -16.60
C LYS A 211 -7.77 -7.99 -15.06
N ILE A 212 -7.13 -9.00 -14.50
CA ILE A 212 -6.93 -9.12 -13.05
C ILE A 212 -5.95 -8.06 -12.55
N ASP A 213 -4.85 -7.84 -13.27
CA ASP A 213 -3.86 -6.82 -12.94
C ASP A 213 -4.48 -5.42 -12.97
N ASP A 214 -5.27 -5.11 -14.01
CA ASP A 214 -6.03 -3.85 -14.11
C ASP A 214 -7.06 -3.70 -12.97
N LEU A 215 -7.69 -4.80 -12.53
CA LEU A 215 -8.61 -4.78 -11.40
C LEU A 215 -7.86 -4.49 -10.09
N ILE A 216 -6.74 -5.19 -9.85
CA ILE A 216 -5.89 -5.01 -8.67
C ILE A 216 -5.36 -3.59 -8.60
N GLU A 217 -4.83 -3.06 -9.71
CA GLU A 217 -4.27 -1.71 -9.75
C GLU A 217 -5.34 -0.64 -9.50
N ARG A 218 -6.51 -0.78 -10.13
CA ARG A 218 -7.65 0.13 -9.89
C ARG A 218 -8.13 0.08 -8.45
N THR A 219 -8.29 -1.12 -7.88
CA THR A 219 -8.73 -1.28 -6.49
C THR A 219 -7.68 -0.75 -5.52
N SER A 220 -6.40 -1.07 -5.70
CA SER A 220 -5.30 -0.58 -4.86
C SER A 220 -5.19 0.94 -4.89
N THR A 221 -5.32 1.54 -6.08
CA THR A 221 -5.36 3.01 -6.25
C THR A 221 -6.56 3.61 -5.54
N GLY A 222 -7.76 3.02 -5.70
CA GLY A 222 -8.97 3.47 -5.01
C GLY A 222 -8.86 3.39 -3.48
N MET A 223 -8.25 2.32 -2.96
CA MET A 223 -7.99 2.18 -1.52
C MET A 223 -7.01 3.23 -1.00
N THR A 224 -5.92 3.47 -1.74
CA THR A 224 -4.94 4.51 -1.44
C THR A 224 -5.62 5.88 -1.37
N GLN A 225 -6.38 6.26 -2.40
CA GLN A 225 -7.10 7.53 -2.45
C GLN A 225 -8.13 7.65 -1.33
N GLY A 226 -8.86 6.58 -1.02
CA GLY A 226 -9.84 6.56 0.07
C GLY A 226 -9.22 6.77 1.45
N MET A 227 -8.09 6.10 1.74
CA MET A 227 -7.34 6.30 2.98
C MET A 227 -6.76 7.70 3.07
N VAL A 228 -6.08 8.18 2.00
CA VAL A 228 -5.54 9.53 1.94
C VAL A 228 -6.64 10.57 2.16
N GLY A 229 -7.78 10.45 1.48
CA GLY A 229 -8.92 11.35 1.65
C GLY A 229 -9.42 11.40 3.09
N LYS A 230 -9.49 10.27 3.79
CA LYS A 230 -9.86 10.25 5.21
C LYS A 230 -8.83 10.91 6.10
N LEU A 231 -7.55 10.63 5.88
CA LEU A 231 -6.48 11.25 6.65
C LEU A 231 -6.43 12.78 6.43
N LEU A 232 -6.65 13.24 5.19
CA LEU A 232 -6.74 14.66 4.85
C LEU A 232 -7.95 15.36 5.48
N SER A 233 -9.09 14.66 5.63
CA SER A 233 -10.28 15.25 6.28
C SER A 233 -10.03 15.66 7.75
N VAL A 234 -9.05 15.04 8.43
CA VAL A 234 -8.62 15.48 9.77
C VAL A 234 -7.95 16.84 9.70
N LEU A 235 -7.06 17.05 8.73
CA LEU A 235 -6.43 18.35 8.50
C LEU A 235 -7.48 19.40 8.12
N GLU A 236 -8.43 19.05 7.27
CA GLU A 236 -9.54 19.92 6.88
C GLU A 236 -10.31 20.43 8.11
N SER A 237 -10.63 19.52 9.03
CA SER A 237 -11.30 19.83 10.30
C SER A 237 -10.46 20.75 11.18
N VAL A 238 -9.14 20.57 11.22
CA VAL A 238 -8.22 21.47 11.94
C VAL A 238 -8.20 22.86 11.30
N LEU A 239 -8.04 22.95 9.97
CA LEU A 239 -8.02 24.22 9.23
C LEU A 239 -9.35 24.97 9.34
N SER A 240 -10.48 24.25 9.31
CA SER A 240 -11.81 24.83 9.55
C SER A 240 -11.93 25.44 10.95
N LYS A 241 -11.37 24.79 12.00
CA LYS A 241 -11.30 25.37 13.35
C LYS A 241 -10.41 26.60 13.39
N LEU A 242 -9.32 26.62 12.64
CA LEU A 242 -8.44 27.79 12.53
C LEU A 242 -9.15 28.97 11.88
N GLY A 243 -9.97 28.76 10.85
CA GLY A 243 -10.73 29.82 10.17
C GLY A 243 -11.69 30.59 11.09
N ARG A 244 -12.04 30.06 12.27
CA ARG A 244 -12.84 30.80 13.27
C ARG A 244 -12.13 32.03 13.82
N TYR A 245 -10.81 32.08 13.70
CA TYR A 245 -9.96 33.19 14.14
C TYR A 245 -9.62 34.17 13.01
N ASP A 246 -10.23 34.02 11.82
CA ASP A 246 -10.04 34.96 10.72
C ASP A 246 -10.53 36.37 11.09
N GLU A 247 -9.87 37.38 10.53
CA GLU A 247 -10.20 38.79 10.73
C GLU A 247 -11.66 39.07 10.30
N GLY A 248 -12.45 39.72 11.17
CA GLY A 248 -13.88 39.95 10.94
C GLY A 248 -14.83 38.83 11.39
N SER A 249 -14.32 37.70 11.91
CA SER A 249 -15.14 36.63 12.49
C SER A 249 -15.82 37.07 13.80
N PHE A 250 -17.16 36.98 13.87
CA PHE A 250 -17.95 37.23 15.10
C PHE A 250 -17.57 36.32 16.27
N ILE A 251 -17.06 35.12 15.99
CA ILE A 251 -16.66 34.14 17.02
C ILE A 251 -15.22 34.42 17.49
N GLY A 252 -14.35 34.87 16.58
CA GLY A 252 -12.96 35.22 16.89
C GLY A 252 -12.86 36.35 17.92
N SER A 253 -13.73 37.36 17.82
CA SER A 253 -13.81 38.44 18.80
C SER A 253 -14.20 37.92 20.19
N ILE A 254 -15.28 37.13 20.32
CA ILE A 254 -15.75 36.58 21.61
C ILE A 254 -14.72 35.62 22.26
N LEU A 255 -14.05 34.79 21.48
CA LEU A 255 -13.03 33.85 21.99
C LEU A 255 -11.74 34.54 22.41
N SER A 256 -11.34 35.60 21.71
CA SER A 256 -10.17 36.42 22.07
C SER A 256 -10.44 37.25 23.33
N PHE A 257 -11.65 37.83 23.46
CA PHE A 257 -12.04 38.65 24.62
C PHE A 257 -12.10 37.90 25.95
N THR A 258 -12.25 36.58 25.95
CA THR A 258 -12.47 35.81 27.18
C THR A 258 -11.21 35.15 27.72
N ASN A 259 -10.05 35.28 27.06
CA ASN A 259 -8.78 34.60 27.43
C ASN A 259 -8.92 33.08 27.61
N VAL A 260 -10.00 32.48 27.06
CA VAL A 260 -10.31 31.04 27.12
C VAL A 260 -9.75 30.30 25.90
N SER A 261 -9.28 31.03 24.87
CA SER A 261 -8.61 30.46 23.71
C SER A 261 -7.17 30.08 24.09
N GLY A 262 -6.87 28.78 24.13
CA GLY A 262 -5.51 28.28 24.33
C GLY A 262 -4.53 28.78 23.26
N SER A 263 -3.24 28.47 23.33
CA SER A 263 -2.22 29.06 22.42
C SER A 263 -2.16 28.48 21.00
N GLY A 264 -3.19 27.76 20.52
CA GLY A 264 -3.13 26.97 19.26
C GLY A 264 -2.22 25.73 19.32
N ARG A 265 -1.29 25.71 20.27
CA ARG A 265 -0.33 24.63 20.55
C ARG A 265 -0.99 23.27 20.79
N GLU A 266 -2.08 23.23 21.57
CA GLU A 266 -2.74 21.96 21.91
C GLU A 266 -3.45 21.34 20.70
N LEU A 267 -4.06 22.16 19.85
CA LEU A 267 -4.65 21.69 18.59
C LEU A 267 -3.56 21.18 17.63
N GLY A 268 -2.46 21.92 17.52
CA GLY A 268 -1.29 21.50 16.73
C GLY A 268 -0.70 20.18 17.23
N LYS A 269 -0.48 20.01 18.55
CA LYS A 269 -0.01 18.76 19.14
C LYS A 269 -0.98 17.59 18.95
N ALA A 270 -2.29 17.82 19.08
CA ALA A 270 -3.29 16.79 18.84
C ALA A 270 -3.20 16.28 17.39
N TYR A 271 -3.02 17.19 16.44
CA TYR A 271 -2.77 16.84 15.04
C TYR A 271 -1.46 16.05 14.83
N ILE A 272 -0.37 16.46 15.48
CA ILE A 272 0.91 15.72 15.46
C ILE A 272 0.73 14.28 15.95
N ASN A 273 0.00 14.09 17.05
CA ASN A 273 -0.24 12.76 17.62
C ASN A 273 -1.09 11.90 16.69
N PHE A 274 -2.13 12.49 16.07
CA PHE A 274 -2.91 11.82 15.04
C PHE A 274 -2.03 11.33 13.87
N MET A 275 -1.17 12.20 13.34
CA MET A 275 -0.25 11.85 12.23
C MET A 275 0.63 10.67 12.62
N ARG A 276 1.28 10.74 13.79
CA ARG A 276 2.15 9.69 14.33
C ARG A 276 1.44 8.36 14.44
N ASN A 277 0.32 8.36 15.17
CA ASN A 277 -0.45 7.14 15.42
C ASN A 277 -0.93 6.50 14.11
N SER A 278 -1.37 7.31 13.15
CA SER A 278 -1.85 6.79 11.86
C SER A 278 -0.72 6.17 11.04
N MET A 279 0.43 6.83 10.97
CA MET A 279 1.59 6.26 10.27
C MET A 279 2.11 4.99 10.94
N ASP A 280 2.21 5.00 12.28
CA ASP A 280 2.67 3.83 13.02
C ASP A 280 1.73 2.64 12.80
N GLN A 281 0.41 2.89 12.80
CA GLN A 281 -0.59 1.90 12.47
C GLN A 281 -0.39 1.33 11.05
N ILE A 282 -0.21 2.20 10.05
CA ILE A 282 0.01 1.79 8.65
C ILE A 282 1.28 0.95 8.53
N ARG A 283 2.40 1.42 9.09
CA ARG A 283 3.70 0.73 9.01
C ARG A 283 3.72 -0.60 9.74
N GLN A 284 3.00 -0.71 10.86
CA GLN A 284 2.94 -1.96 11.63
C GLN A 284 2.00 -2.99 11.03
N LYS A 285 1.04 -2.57 10.21
CA LYS A 285 -0.07 -3.43 9.76
C LYS A 285 -0.08 -3.68 8.26
N VAL A 286 0.52 -2.83 7.44
CA VAL A 286 0.61 -3.06 5.98
C VAL A 286 1.94 -3.73 5.65
N ASN A 287 1.91 -4.75 4.80
CA ASN A 287 3.07 -5.59 4.53
C ASN A 287 3.97 -5.07 3.40
N ASP A 288 3.46 -4.23 2.50
CA ASP A 288 4.19 -3.74 1.32
C ASP A 288 4.76 -2.33 1.55
N GLU A 289 6.09 -2.24 1.67
CA GLU A 289 6.82 -0.99 1.89
C GLU A 289 6.66 0.02 0.74
N LEU A 290 6.59 -0.43 -0.52
CA LEU A 290 6.43 0.47 -1.66
C LEU A 290 5.04 1.10 -1.67
N TRP A 291 4.02 0.32 -1.32
CA TRP A 291 2.67 0.82 -1.16
C TRP A 291 2.58 1.83 -0.01
N ILE A 292 3.21 1.54 1.13
CA ILE A 292 3.29 2.48 2.27
C ILE A 292 3.94 3.80 1.84
N LEU A 293 5.07 3.74 1.13
CA LEU A 293 5.75 4.94 0.64
C LEU A 293 4.85 5.77 -0.28
N ASN A 294 4.17 5.13 -1.24
CA ASN A 294 3.24 5.79 -2.14
C ASN A 294 2.05 6.44 -1.40
N LEU A 295 1.47 5.75 -0.42
CA LEU A 295 0.40 6.31 0.41
C LEU A 295 0.87 7.56 1.18
N LEU A 296 2.03 7.46 1.84
CA LEU A 296 2.59 8.57 2.63
C LEU A 296 2.94 9.77 1.74
N GLU A 297 3.46 9.52 0.53
CA GLU A 297 3.75 10.55 -0.47
C GLU A 297 2.47 11.31 -0.88
N GLN A 298 1.42 10.59 -1.26
CA GLN A 298 0.15 11.19 -1.65
C GLN A 298 -0.51 11.94 -0.49
N TRP A 299 -0.44 11.37 0.72
CA TRP A 299 -0.94 12.05 1.92
C TRP A 299 -0.20 13.36 2.17
N TYR A 300 1.14 13.33 2.17
CA TYR A 300 1.97 14.53 2.32
C TYR A 300 1.66 15.58 1.25
N SER A 301 1.59 15.18 -0.02
CA SER A 301 1.28 16.07 -1.13
C SER A 301 -0.08 16.77 -0.94
N GLY A 302 -1.12 16.01 -0.55
CA GLY A 302 -2.42 16.57 -0.24
C GLY A 302 -2.41 17.54 0.95
N GLN A 303 -1.60 17.26 2.00
CA GLN A 303 -1.44 18.16 3.16
C GLN A 303 -0.89 19.50 2.72
N VAL A 304 0.18 19.47 1.93
CA VAL A 304 0.84 20.66 1.39
C VAL A 304 -0.14 21.47 0.56
N GLN A 305 -0.88 20.83 -0.35
CA GLN A 305 -1.86 21.50 -1.19
C GLN A 305 -2.95 22.21 -0.36
N MET A 306 -3.49 21.54 0.68
CA MET A 306 -4.50 22.13 1.55
C MET A 306 -3.98 23.33 2.34
N LEU A 307 -2.77 23.22 2.89
CA LEU A 307 -2.13 24.31 3.63
C LEU A 307 -1.87 25.51 2.72
N CYS A 308 -1.30 25.27 1.53
CA CYS A 308 -1.05 26.31 0.54
C CYS A 308 -2.34 27.02 0.11
N SER A 309 -3.41 26.26 -0.19
CA SER A 309 -4.71 26.83 -0.54
C SER A 309 -5.29 27.67 0.60
N TRP A 310 -5.26 27.15 1.82
CA TRP A 310 -5.81 27.83 3.00
C TRP A 310 -5.08 29.14 3.32
N LEU A 311 -3.75 29.17 3.14
CA LEU A 311 -2.94 30.37 3.32
C LEU A 311 -3.14 31.38 2.18
N SER A 312 -3.30 30.90 0.95
CA SER A 312 -3.54 31.75 -0.22
C SER A 312 -4.83 32.57 -0.09
N GLU A 313 -5.88 31.97 0.46
CA GLU A 313 -7.15 32.66 0.75
C GLU A 313 -7.01 33.80 1.79
N ARG A 314 -5.89 33.86 2.50
CA ARG A 314 -5.63 34.79 3.62
C ARG A 314 -4.40 35.65 3.37
N LEU A 315 -3.98 35.80 2.11
CA LEU A 315 -2.82 36.62 1.74
C LEU A 315 -2.93 38.07 2.21
N ASP A 316 -4.13 38.66 2.11
CA ASP A 316 -4.40 40.06 2.45
C ASP A 316 -4.79 40.28 3.92
N HIS A 317 -4.85 39.21 4.73
CA HIS A 317 -5.34 39.24 6.11
C HIS A 317 -4.28 38.77 7.09
N ASN A 318 -4.09 39.47 8.21
CA ASN A 318 -3.14 39.02 9.23
C ASN A 318 -3.63 37.72 9.89
N LEU A 319 -2.78 36.71 9.94
CA LEU A 319 -3.10 35.48 10.68
C LEU A 319 -3.02 35.75 12.18
N HIS A 320 -4.01 35.23 12.91
CA HIS A 320 -4.05 35.31 14.36
C HIS A 320 -2.92 34.46 14.97
N PRO A 321 -2.27 34.88 16.08
CA PRO A 321 -1.17 34.12 16.72
C PRO A 321 -1.50 32.65 17.05
N TYR A 322 -2.77 32.38 17.38
CA TYR A 322 -3.32 31.02 17.52
C TYR A 322 -3.14 30.17 16.25
N GLN A 323 -3.49 30.73 15.09
CA GLN A 323 -3.38 30.08 13.79
C GLN A 323 -1.91 29.79 13.47
N CYS A 324 -1.03 30.78 13.62
CA CYS A 324 0.42 30.64 13.38
C CYS A 324 1.04 29.53 14.23
N THR A 325 0.72 29.51 15.53
CA THR A 325 1.27 28.52 16.46
C THR A 325 0.81 27.10 16.09
N CYS A 326 -0.47 26.94 15.72
CA CYS A 326 -0.99 25.64 15.29
C CYS A 326 -0.36 25.19 13.96
N LEU A 327 -0.30 26.08 12.96
CA LEU A 327 0.26 25.80 11.63
C LEU A 327 1.74 25.44 11.70
N ALA A 328 2.53 26.12 12.55
CA ALA A 328 3.93 25.78 12.76
C ALA A 328 4.12 24.33 13.23
N HIS A 329 3.25 23.85 14.12
CA HIS A 329 3.25 22.46 14.56
C HIS A 329 2.88 21.48 13.44
N ILE A 330 1.86 21.81 12.64
CA ILE A 330 1.38 20.99 11.51
C ILE A 330 2.49 20.87 10.44
N VAL A 331 3.12 21.96 10.04
CA VAL A 331 4.12 21.89 8.98
C VAL A 331 5.38 21.17 9.44
N LYS A 332 5.84 21.44 10.67
CA LYS A 332 7.00 20.73 11.25
C LYS A 332 6.83 19.22 11.20
N VAL A 333 5.66 18.72 11.57
CA VAL A 333 5.41 17.28 11.60
C VAL A 333 5.34 16.67 10.19
N SER A 334 4.80 17.39 9.22
CA SER A 334 4.79 16.97 7.82
C SER A 334 6.20 16.80 7.25
N ILE A 335 7.15 17.66 7.64
CA ILE A 335 8.56 17.57 7.24
C ILE A 335 9.29 16.44 7.96
N SER A 336 9.10 16.32 9.28
CA SER A 336 9.75 15.27 10.07
C SER A 336 9.39 13.85 9.63
N PHE A 337 8.25 13.70 8.95
CA PHE A 337 7.71 12.40 8.55
C PHE A 337 7.79 12.09 7.07
N THR A 338 8.37 12.99 6.26
CA THR A 338 8.93 12.59 4.99
C THR A 338 9.95 11.46 5.26
N PRO A 339 9.72 10.23 4.77
CA PRO A 339 10.66 9.13 4.94
C PRO A 339 12.07 9.58 4.54
N HIS A 340 13.10 9.14 5.26
CA HIS A 340 14.50 9.43 4.90
C HIS A 340 14.88 9.00 3.46
N ASN A 341 14.03 8.20 2.82
CA ASN A 341 14.14 7.74 1.43
C ASN A 341 13.09 8.33 0.48
N VAL A 342 12.19 9.23 0.92
CA VAL A 342 11.39 10.02 -0.03
C VAL A 342 12.34 11.04 -0.65
N ARG A 343 12.42 10.98 -1.99
CA ARG A 343 13.38 11.76 -2.78
C ARG A 343 13.35 13.22 -2.34
N PRO A 344 14.52 13.87 -2.16
CA PRO A 344 14.63 15.31 -1.97
C PRO A 344 13.68 16.07 -2.91
N SER A 345 13.52 15.63 -4.17
CA SER A 345 12.61 16.20 -5.16
C SER A 345 11.16 16.48 -4.72
N LEU A 346 10.60 15.76 -3.74
CA LEU A 346 9.28 16.01 -3.15
C LEU A 346 9.29 17.08 -2.04
N LEU A 347 10.37 17.13 -1.25
CA LEU A 347 10.64 18.21 -0.30
C LEU A 347 11.02 19.51 -1.03
N GLU A 348 11.69 19.39 -2.19
CA GLU A 348 12.20 20.49 -3.01
C GLU A 348 11.09 21.35 -3.64
N ASN A 349 9.88 20.82 -3.90
CA ASN A 349 9.05 21.45 -4.94
C ASN A 349 7.79 22.23 -4.52
N ASN A 350 7.16 22.03 -3.36
CA ASN A 350 5.83 22.64 -3.17
C ASN A 350 5.63 23.52 -1.93
N ILE A 351 5.82 23.05 -0.69
CA ILE A 351 5.40 23.89 0.45
C ILE A 351 6.32 25.10 0.69
N LEU A 352 7.64 24.91 0.69
CA LEU A 352 8.60 26.00 0.91
C LEU A 352 8.59 27.00 -0.23
N ARG A 353 8.59 26.53 -1.47
CA ARG A 353 8.51 27.39 -2.66
C ARG A 353 7.20 28.17 -2.72
N HIS A 354 6.07 27.51 -2.42
CA HIS A 354 4.78 28.19 -2.40
C HIS A 354 4.70 29.19 -1.24
N LEU A 355 5.17 28.84 -0.04
CA LEU A 355 5.29 29.78 1.08
C LEU A 355 6.22 30.95 0.76
N SER A 356 7.34 30.72 0.07
CA SER A 356 8.24 31.78 -0.41
C SER A 356 7.49 32.75 -1.33
N ILE A 357 6.70 32.23 -2.28
CA ILE A 357 5.87 33.06 -3.17
C ILE A 357 4.79 33.80 -2.37
N LEU A 358 4.10 33.12 -1.43
CA LEU A 358 3.08 33.77 -0.60
C LEU A 358 3.68 34.88 0.28
N VAL A 359 4.90 34.69 0.78
CA VAL A 359 5.65 35.69 1.54
C VAL A 359 6.09 36.86 0.66
N GLU A 360 6.54 36.61 -0.57
CA GLU A 360 6.86 37.68 -1.53
C GLU A 360 5.62 38.51 -1.93
N LEU A 361 4.45 37.86 -2.03
CA LEU A 361 3.20 38.48 -2.44
C LEU A 361 2.43 39.14 -1.29
N SER A 362 2.75 38.83 -0.03
CA SER A 362 2.03 39.35 1.14
C SER A 362 2.93 40.22 2.02
N SER A 363 2.33 41.18 2.74
CA SER A 363 3.00 41.89 3.84
C SER A 363 2.64 41.27 5.19
N ASN A 364 2.35 39.97 5.21
CA ASN A 364 1.81 39.28 6.36
C ASN A 364 2.93 38.71 7.23
N ILE A 365 3.22 39.40 8.32
CA ILE A 365 4.28 39.07 9.30
C ILE A 365 4.15 37.62 9.80
N ALA A 366 2.94 37.09 9.89
CA ALA A 366 2.70 35.71 10.31
C ALA A 366 3.05 34.67 9.24
N LEU A 367 2.89 34.98 7.95
CA LEU A 367 3.36 34.14 6.85
C LEU A 367 4.89 34.13 6.80
N GLU A 368 5.52 35.29 7.01
CA GLU A 368 6.98 35.42 7.14
C GLU A 368 7.50 34.56 8.31
N TYR A 369 6.81 34.57 9.46
CA TYR A 369 7.17 33.76 10.63
C TYR A 369 7.04 32.26 10.38
N LEU A 370 5.94 31.85 9.74
CA LEU A 370 5.72 30.46 9.37
C LEU A 370 6.80 29.98 8.40
N TYR A 371 7.12 30.78 7.39
CA TYR A 371 8.15 30.49 6.41
C TYR A 371 9.55 30.35 7.04
N ALA A 372 9.96 31.28 7.90
CA ALA A 372 11.25 31.22 8.59
C ALA A 372 11.39 29.99 9.50
N LEU A 373 10.32 29.62 10.21
CA LEU A 373 10.28 28.41 11.03
C LEU A 373 10.46 27.13 10.21
N ILE A 374 9.76 27.05 9.09
CA ILE A 374 9.77 25.89 8.19
C ILE A 374 11.13 25.76 7.52
N TYR A 375 11.67 26.86 6.98
CA TYR A 375 13.00 26.89 6.38
C TYR A 375 14.08 26.44 7.38
N SER A 376 14.02 26.91 8.62
CA SER A 376 14.96 26.51 9.68
C SER A 376 14.93 25.01 9.97
N ASP A 377 13.75 24.39 9.97
CA ASP A 377 13.62 22.94 10.16
C ASP A 377 14.13 22.17 8.94
N TYR A 378 13.90 22.64 7.71
CA TYR A 378 14.45 22.06 6.48
C TYR A 378 15.99 22.04 6.47
N CYS A 379 16.64 23.17 6.82
CA CYS A 379 18.10 23.24 6.95
C CYS A 379 18.62 22.25 8.00
N ALA A 380 17.89 22.06 9.11
CA ALA A 380 18.26 21.10 10.15
C ALA A 380 18.20 19.63 9.69
N TYR A 381 17.44 19.34 8.62
CA TYR A 381 17.39 18.02 7.97
C TYR A 381 18.46 17.83 6.89
N GLY A 382 19.37 18.79 6.70
CA GLY A 382 20.49 18.67 5.77
C GLY A 382 20.13 18.89 4.30
N LEU A 383 18.97 19.49 4.01
CA LEU A 383 18.61 19.91 2.65
C LEU A 383 19.33 21.22 2.34
N ALA A 384 20.14 21.22 1.27
CA ALA A 384 20.87 22.41 0.84
C ALA A 384 19.91 23.45 0.24
N PRO A 385 20.18 24.77 0.36
CA PRO A 385 19.30 25.79 -0.20
C PRO A 385 19.07 25.64 -1.71
N GLU A 386 20.08 25.19 -2.43
CA GLU A 386 20.06 24.89 -3.87
C GLU A 386 19.04 23.80 -4.24
N GLN A 387 18.81 22.84 -3.35
CA GLN A 387 17.81 21.78 -3.51
C GLN A 387 16.41 22.37 -3.33
N THR A 388 16.22 23.25 -2.35
CA THR A 388 14.89 23.80 -2.02
C THR A 388 14.29 24.77 -3.05
N GLY A 389 15.07 25.23 -4.03
CA GLY A 389 14.62 26.22 -5.03
C GLY A 389 14.31 27.60 -4.44
N VAL A 390 14.64 27.81 -3.16
CA VAL A 390 14.42 29.02 -2.39
C VAL A 390 15.69 29.87 -2.43
N GLN A 391 15.54 31.17 -2.64
CA GLN A 391 16.65 32.11 -2.52
C GLN A 391 17.02 32.28 -1.04
N ALA A 392 18.03 31.53 -0.58
CA ALA A 392 18.51 31.49 0.81
C ALA A 392 18.68 32.89 1.44
N TYR A 393 19.12 33.87 0.64
CA TYR A 393 19.37 35.25 1.04
C TYR A 393 18.12 36.05 1.42
N GLN A 394 16.92 35.62 1.00
CA GLN A 394 15.68 36.31 1.35
C GLN A 394 15.17 35.94 2.76
N VAL A 395 15.52 34.76 3.28
CA VAL A 395 15.03 34.29 4.59
C VAL A 395 15.55 35.16 5.74
N PRO A 396 16.84 35.53 5.78
CA PRO A 396 17.35 36.46 6.79
C PRO A 396 16.69 37.84 6.74
N PHE A 397 16.41 38.33 5.53
CA PHE A 397 15.68 39.57 5.34
C PHE A 397 14.27 39.52 5.93
N TYR A 398 13.48 38.48 5.64
CA TYR A 398 12.13 38.35 6.19
C TYR A 398 12.12 38.20 7.71
N PHE A 399 13.10 37.51 8.29
CA PHE A 399 13.18 37.36 9.74
C PHE A 399 13.64 38.64 10.46
N GLN A 400 14.55 39.42 9.87
CA GLN A 400 14.90 40.75 10.39
C GLN A 400 13.72 41.74 10.27
N LYS A 401 13.01 41.71 9.13
CA LYS A 401 11.81 42.52 8.90
C LYS A 401 10.71 42.19 9.92
N MET A 402 10.38 40.92 10.10
CA MET A 402 9.41 40.44 11.08
C MET A 402 9.74 40.88 12.51
N TYR A 403 11.00 40.80 12.93
CA TYR A 403 11.42 41.26 14.25
C TYR A 403 11.19 42.78 14.40
N SER A 404 11.59 43.55 13.39
CA SER A 404 11.38 44.99 13.33
C SER A 404 9.88 45.35 13.38
N ASP A 405 9.05 44.60 12.65
CA ASP A 405 7.60 44.82 12.62
C ASP A 405 6.92 44.44 13.94
N PHE A 406 7.41 43.43 14.66
CA PHE A 406 6.90 43.12 16.00
C PHE A 406 7.28 44.16 17.05
N GLU A 407 8.49 44.71 16.99
CA GLU A 407 8.89 45.86 17.81
C GLU A 407 8.01 47.09 17.52
N LEU A 408 7.73 47.36 16.23
CA LEU A 408 6.85 48.44 15.79
C LEU A 408 5.41 48.29 16.27
N ASN A 409 4.92 47.04 16.43
CA ASN A 409 3.61 46.73 17.00
C ASN A 409 3.60 46.71 18.54
N GLY A 410 4.70 47.11 19.20
CA GLY A 410 4.77 47.27 20.66
C GLY A 410 4.89 45.96 21.43
N ILE A 411 5.31 44.87 20.77
CA ILE A 411 5.62 43.62 21.48
C ILE A 411 6.99 43.79 22.16
N GLU A 412 7.03 43.59 23.48
CA GLU A 412 8.26 43.69 24.26
C GLU A 412 9.32 42.68 23.80
N GLU A 413 10.57 43.15 23.72
CA GLU A 413 11.74 42.37 23.29
C GLU A 413 11.87 41.03 24.04
N GLU A 414 11.59 41.02 25.35
CA GLU A 414 11.62 39.79 26.18
C GLU A 414 10.58 38.73 25.75
N LYS A 415 9.48 39.15 25.13
CA LYS A 415 8.45 38.23 24.60
C LYS A 415 8.80 37.72 23.20
N LEU A 416 9.56 38.51 22.42
CA LEU A 416 10.05 38.13 21.09
C LEU A 416 11.27 37.22 21.16
N ASN A 417 12.16 37.46 22.13
CA ASN A 417 13.42 36.75 22.35
C ASN A 417 13.22 35.36 23.01
N THR A 418 12.39 34.54 22.39
CA THR A 418 12.15 33.15 22.82
C THR A 418 13.34 32.25 22.46
N LYS A 419 13.49 31.09 23.13
CA LYS A 419 14.48 30.07 22.73
C LYS A 419 14.38 29.66 21.25
N SER A 420 13.16 29.63 20.71
CA SER A 420 12.92 29.36 19.29
C SER A 420 13.49 30.46 18.41
N PHE A 421 13.26 31.73 18.77
CA PHE A 421 13.82 32.89 18.07
C PHE A 421 15.35 32.88 18.08
N GLN A 422 15.96 32.63 19.24
CA GLN A 422 17.43 32.52 19.36
C GLN A 422 18.00 31.41 18.48
N THR A 423 17.31 30.26 18.41
CA THR A 423 17.73 29.12 17.58
C THR A 423 17.65 29.46 16.09
N ILE A 424 16.57 30.11 15.65
CA ILE A 424 16.41 30.52 14.25
C ILE A 424 17.43 31.61 13.90
N SER A 425 17.59 32.61 14.76
CA SER A 425 18.56 33.70 14.57
C SER A 425 20.00 33.17 14.42
N GLN A 426 20.45 32.27 15.30
CA GLN A 426 21.78 31.65 15.20
C GLN A 426 21.97 30.88 13.89
N ARG A 427 20.94 30.14 13.46
CA ARG A 427 20.98 29.38 12.19
C ARG A 427 21.05 30.31 10.99
N MET A 428 20.29 31.40 11.00
CA MET A 428 20.33 32.35 9.88
C MET A 428 21.65 33.10 9.79
N THR A 429 22.27 33.47 10.91
CA THR A 429 23.63 34.05 10.89
C THR A 429 24.64 33.08 10.29
N THR A 430 24.44 31.78 10.51
CA THR A 430 25.28 30.73 9.90
C THR A 430 25.04 30.63 8.39
N GLU A 431 23.78 30.75 7.95
CA GLU A 431 23.40 30.72 6.54
C GLU A 431 23.85 31.99 5.78
N GLU A 432 23.71 33.18 6.37
CA GLU A 432 24.25 34.44 5.82
C GLU A 432 25.76 34.34 5.62
N ALA A 433 26.48 33.78 6.60
CA ALA A 433 27.92 33.54 6.48
C ALA A 433 28.26 32.54 5.36
N ALA A 434 27.44 31.50 5.17
CA ALA A 434 27.60 30.53 4.09
C ALA A 434 27.34 31.14 2.70
N CYS A 435 26.28 31.95 2.55
CA CYS A 435 25.98 32.65 1.30
C CYS A 435 27.10 33.64 0.91
N VAL A 436 27.64 34.39 1.87
CA VAL A 436 28.76 35.32 1.63
C VAL A 436 30.01 34.58 1.14
N LEU A 437 30.26 33.36 1.62
CA LEU A 437 31.38 32.54 1.16
C LEU A 437 31.19 31.98 -0.25
N ILE A 438 29.94 31.65 -0.63
CA ILE A 438 29.57 31.15 -1.95
C ILE A 438 29.63 32.26 -3.01
N ASP A 439 29.10 33.46 -2.71
CA ASP A 439 29.19 34.62 -3.61
C ASP A 439 30.63 35.14 -3.72
N GLY A 440 31.45 35.00 -2.66
CA GLY A 440 32.88 35.31 -2.70
C GLY A 440 33.67 34.43 -3.69
N HIS A 441 33.25 33.19 -3.95
CA HIS A 441 33.90 32.31 -4.93
C HIS A 441 33.45 32.58 -6.38
N ARG A 442 32.37 33.33 -6.60
CA ARG A 442 31.94 33.76 -7.95
C ARG A 442 32.61 35.05 -8.41
N GLY A 443 33.21 35.82 -7.50
CA GLY A 443 33.88 37.08 -7.79
C GLY A 443 35.38 36.96 -8.12
N ASP A 444 35.99 35.78 -7.94
CA ASP A 444 37.41 35.54 -8.18
C ASP A 444 37.71 34.87 -9.54
N ASP A 445 36.68 34.56 -10.33
CA ASP A 445 36.75 33.98 -11.69
C ASP A 445 36.24 34.97 -12.78
N GLU A 446 36.53 36.28 -12.64
CA GLU A 446 36.47 37.27 -13.75
C GLU A 446 37.85 37.80 -14.15
#